data_AF-A0A649YA19-F1
#
_entry.id   AF-A0A649YA19-F1
#
_cell.length_a   1.000
_cell.length_b   1.000
_cell.length_c   1.000
_cell.angle_alpha   90.00
_cell.angle_beta   90.00
_cell.angle_gamma   90.00
#
_symmetry.space_group_name_H-M   'P 1'
#
loop_
_entity.id
_entity.type
_entity.pdbx_description
1 polymer ?
#
loop_
_entity_poly.entity_id
_entity_poly.type
_entity_poly.pdbx_seq_one_letter_code
_entity_poly.pdbx_strand_id
1 'polypeptide(L)'
;FICPQQAQEGLVSGVTTFIGGGTGPVAGTNATTVTPGIWNMYRMLEAVDELPINVGLFGKGCFIPPKPIREQITAGAIGLKIHEDWGATPMAIHNCLNVADEMDVQVAIHSDTLNEGGF
;
A
#
# COMPACT_ATOMS: atom_id res chain seq x y z
N PHE A 1 -7.60 4.08 2.50
CA PHE A 1 -8.07 5.39 2.04
C PHE A 1 -9.31 5.22 1.17
N ILE A 2 -10.42 4.84 1.82
CA ILE A 2 -11.68 4.54 1.13
C ILE A 2 -12.48 5.82 0.89
N CYS A 3 -12.50 6.70 1.89
CA CYS A 3 -13.18 7.99 1.82
C CYS A 3 -12.44 9.03 2.69
N PRO A 4 -12.52 10.33 2.39
CA PRO A 4 -11.82 11.37 3.16
C PRO A 4 -12.41 11.57 4.57
N GLN A 5 -13.69 11.23 4.79
CA GLN A 5 -14.37 11.38 6.09
C GLN A 5 -13.65 10.62 7.21
N GLN A 6 -12.96 9.52 6.88
CA GLN A 6 -12.19 8.74 7.83
C GLN A 6 -11.10 9.57 8.55
N ALA A 7 -10.58 10.65 7.93
CA ALA A 7 -9.58 11.53 8.55
C ALA A 7 -10.16 12.31 9.74
N GLN A 8 -11.38 12.83 9.59
CA GLN A 8 -12.07 13.50 10.68
C GLN A 8 -12.37 12.53 11.83
N GLU A 9 -12.82 11.31 11.52
CA GLU A 9 -13.07 10.28 12.55
C GLU A 9 -11.78 9.89 13.29
N GLY A 10 -10.66 9.77 12.56
CA GLY A 10 -9.33 9.56 13.15
C GLY A 10 -8.96 10.66 14.13
N LEU A 11 -9.10 11.93 13.74
CA LEU A 11 -8.77 13.05 14.61
C LEU A 11 -9.63 13.11 15.87
N VAL A 12 -10.94 12.87 15.76
CA VAL A 12 -11.85 12.88 16.91
C VAL A 12 -11.51 11.76 17.90
N SER A 13 -10.96 10.64 17.41
CA SER A 13 -10.50 9.52 18.24
C SER A 13 -9.04 9.66 18.74
N GLY A 14 -8.35 10.76 18.40
CA GLY A 14 -6.97 11.01 18.81
C GLY A 14 -5.89 10.38 17.91
N VAL A 15 -6.28 9.81 16.77
CA VAL A 15 -5.33 9.32 15.75
C VAL A 15 -4.83 10.49 14.91
N THR A 16 -3.51 10.65 14.86
CA THR A 16 -2.85 11.77 14.18
C THR A 16 -2.01 11.36 12.97
N THR A 17 -1.90 10.05 12.69
CA THR A 17 -1.14 9.51 11.56
C THR A 17 -1.83 8.30 10.98
N PHE A 18 -2.03 8.29 9.66
CA PHE A 18 -2.54 7.15 8.91
C PHE A 18 -1.46 6.56 8.02
N ILE A 19 -1.22 5.26 8.16
CA ILE A 19 -0.35 4.49 7.26
C ILE A 19 -1.21 3.39 6.61
N GLY A 20 -1.22 3.33 5.28
CA GLY A 20 -2.04 2.37 4.55
C GLY A 20 -2.03 2.66 3.06
N GLY A 21 -3.11 2.36 2.33
CA GLY A 21 -3.21 2.67 0.90
C GLY A 21 -4.66 2.73 0.43
N GLY A 22 -4.86 3.22 -0.80
CA GLY A 22 -6.18 3.28 -1.43
C GLY A 22 -6.35 4.44 -2.39
N THR A 23 -7.38 4.36 -3.24
CA THR A 23 -7.72 5.37 -4.26
C THR A 23 -9.23 5.68 -4.26
N GLY A 24 -9.84 5.73 -3.08
CA GLY A 24 -11.29 5.86 -2.93
C GLY A 24 -12.02 4.50 -2.89
N PRO A 25 -13.36 4.48 -3.02
CA PRO A 25 -14.19 3.30 -2.75
C PRO A 25 -14.25 2.31 -3.93
N VAL A 26 -13.08 1.97 -4.49
CA VAL A 26 -12.94 0.97 -5.56
C VAL A 26 -12.67 -0.41 -4.96
N ALA A 27 -13.06 -1.48 -5.67
CA ALA A 27 -12.94 -2.86 -5.19
C ALA A 27 -11.55 -3.18 -4.61
N GLY A 28 -10.47 -2.79 -5.30
CA GLY A 28 -9.11 -3.03 -4.83
C GLY A 28 -8.76 -2.30 -3.51
N THR A 29 -9.30 -1.10 -3.29
CA THR A 29 -9.06 -0.33 -2.05
C THR A 29 -9.93 -0.82 -0.90
N ASN A 30 -11.15 -1.25 -1.20
CA ASN A 30 -12.05 -1.82 -0.19
C ASN A 30 -11.53 -3.15 0.34
N ALA A 31 -10.75 -3.89 -0.46
CA ALA A 31 -10.10 -5.13 -0.04
C ALA A 31 -8.70 -4.90 0.54
N THR A 32 -7.90 -4.02 -0.08
CA THR A 32 -6.45 -3.97 0.17
C THR A 32 -5.97 -2.55 0.49
N THR A 33 -5.02 -2.44 1.42
CA THR A 33 -4.35 -1.19 1.78
C THR A 33 -3.27 -0.82 0.74
N VAL A 34 -3.67 -0.63 -0.52
CA VAL A 34 -2.78 -0.44 -1.67
C VAL A 34 -3.18 0.79 -2.48
N THR A 35 -2.20 1.65 -2.77
CA THR A 35 -2.28 2.72 -3.78
C THR A 35 -1.47 2.27 -5.01
N PRO A 36 -2.09 1.68 -6.04
CA PRO A 36 -1.36 0.91 -7.05
C PRO A 36 -0.80 1.78 -8.17
N GLY A 37 0.53 1.75 -8.35
CA GLY A 37 1.20 2.38 -9.48
C GLY A 37 1.47 3.88 -9.33
N ILE A 38 2.38 4.39 -10.16
CA ILE A 38 2.91 5.76 -10.11
C ILE A 38 1.80 6.81 -10.19
N TRP A 39 0.86 6.65 -11.13
CA TRP A 39 -0.19 7.65 -11.35
C TRP A 39 -1.10 7.82 -10.13
N ASN A 40 -1.56 6.70 -9.55
CA ASN A 40 -2.40 6.74 -8.36
C ASN A 40 -1.62 7.29 -7.16
N MET A 41 -0.32 7.01 -7.05
CA MET A 41 0.52 7.56 -5.99
C MET A 41 0.52 9.09 -6.02
N TYR A 42 0.81 9.69 -7.18
CA TYR A 42 0.78 11.15 -7.31
C TYR A 42 -0.58 11.76 -7.03
N ARG A 43 -1.66 11.16 -7.58
CA ARG A 43 -3.02 11.65 -7.32
C ARG A 43 -3.40 11.57 -5.86
N MET A 44 -3.00 10.51 -5.16
CA MET A 44 -3.29 10.38 -3.74
C MET A 44 -2.45 11.30 -2.88
N LEU A 45 -1.17 11.52 -3.21
CA LEU A 45 -0.33 12.51 -2.51
C LEU A 45 -0.92 13.92 -2.63
N GLU A 46 -1.38 14.31 -3.81
CA GLU A 46 -2.11 15.58 -4.01
C GLU A 46 -3.40 15.63 -3.19
N ALA A 47 -4.19 14.54 -3.19
CA ALA A 47 -5.46 14.49 -2.47
C ALA A 47 -5.31 14.51 -0.94
N VAL A 48 -4.21 13.96 -0.41
CA VAL A 48 -4.00 13.89 1.04
C VAL A 48 -3.31 15.12 1.63
N ASP A 49 -2.77 16.02 0.79
CA ASP A 49 -2.12 17.27 1.21
C ASP A 49 -3.11 18.20 1.96
N GLU A 50 -4.40 18.11 1.63
CA GLU A 50 -5.46 18.88 2.29
C GLU A 50 -6.00 18.21 3.57
N LEU A 51 -5.58 16.98 3.89
CA LEU A 51 -6.07 16.28 5.07
C LEU A 51 -5.31 16.74 6.32
N PRO A 52 -6.00 17.08 7.43
CA PRO A 52 -5.37 17.54 8.67
C PRO A 52 -4.75 16.39 9.50
N ILE A 53 -4.11 15.41 8.84
CA ILE A 53 -3.49 14.25 9.48
C ILE A 53 -2.20 13.87 8.74
N ASN A 54 -1.22 13.30 9.44
CA ASN A 54 -0.04 12.76 8.75
C ASN A 54 -0.44 11.53 7.92
N VAL A 55 0.09 11.40 6.71
CA VAL A 55 -0.24 10.30 5.81
C VAL A 55 1.01 9.61 5.27
N GLY A 56 1.00 8.28 5.31
CA GLY A 56 1.93 7.40 4.62
C GLY A 56 1.19 6.42 3.72
N LEU A 57 1.57 6.34 2.44
CA LEU A 57 0.93 5.50 1.44
C LEU A 57 1.78 4.26 1.09
N PHE A 58 1.13 3.11 0.97
CA PHE A 58 1.71 1.85 0.52
C PHE A 58 1.43 1.61 -0.96
N GLY A 59 2.47 1.20 -1.68
CA GLY A 59 2.36 0.66 -3.03
C GLY A 59 1.93 -0.82 -3.03
N LYS A 60 1.70 -1.36 -4.22
CA LYS A 60 1.43 -2.79 -4.40
C LYS A 60 2.74 -3.59 -4.41
N GLY A 61 2.86 -4.57 -3.51
CA GLY A 61 4.01 -5.47 -3.41
C GLY A 61 3.90 -6.76 -4.22
N CYS A 62 2.70 -7.11 -4.73
CA CYS A 62 2.47 -8.37 -5.44
C CYS A 62 2.88 -8.30 -6.92
N PHE A 63 4.18 -8.20 -7.19
CA PHE A 63 4.75 -8.28 -8.55
C PHE A 63 5.81 -9.37 -8.65
N ILE A 64 5.86 -10.03 -9.81
CA ILE A 64 6.97 -10.92 -10.16
C ILE A 64 8.20 -10.11 -10.59
N PRO A 65 8.12 -9.14 -11.53
CA PRO A 65 9.27 -8.29 -11.80
C PRO A 65 9.45 -7.25 -10.68
N PRO A 66 10.67 -6.94 -10.24
CA PRO A 66 10.91 -5.97 -9.17
C PRO A 66 10.81 -4.51 -9.63
N LYS A 67 10.93 -4.23 -10.94
CA LYS A 67 10.92 -2.86 -11.49
C LYS A 67 9.64 -2.06 -11.12
N PRO A 68 8.41 -2.58 -11.30
CA PRO A 68 7.19 -1.86 -10.90
C PRO A 68 7.09 -1.58 -9.40
N ILE A 69 7.78 -2.36 -8.56
CA ILE A 69 7.84 -2.13 -7.11
C ILE A 69 8.66 -0.86 -6.83
N ARG A 70 9.88 -0.78 -7.38
CA ARG A 70 10.77 0.38 -7.24
C ARG A 70 10.14 1.67 -7.75
N GLU A 71 9.43 1.59 -8.87
CA GLU A 71 8.75 2.74 -9.48
C GLU A 71 7.71 3.36 -8.55
N GLN A 72 6.96 2.56 -7.79
CA GLN A 72 5.97 3.07 -6.83
C GLN A 72 6.63 3.74 -5.63
N ILE A 73 7.73 3.19 -5.12
CA ILE A 73 8.50 3.78 -4.03
C ILE A 73 9.09 5.12 -4.47
N THR A 74 9.69 5.16 -5.67
CA THR A 74 10.20 6.40 -6.28
C THR A 74 9.10 7.44 -6.48
N ALA A 75 7.85 7.01 -6.72
CA ALA A 75 6.70 7.90 -6.84
C ALA A 75 6.17 8.43 -5.49
N GLY A 76 6.69 7.95 -4.36
CA GLY A 76 6.36 8.44 -3.01
C GLY A 76 5.68 7.43 -2.09
N ALA A 77 5.62 6.15 -2.46
CA ALA A 77 5.20 5.12 -1.50
C ALA A 77 6.24 4.98 -0.37
N ILE A 78 5.80 4.94 0.88
CA ILE A 78 6.68 4.77 2.06
C ILE A 78 6.87 3.29 2.45
N GLY A 79 6.27 2.38 1.70
CA GLY A 79 6.23 0.96 1.98
C GLY A 79 5.35 0.22 0.98
N LEU A 80 5.23 -1.08 1.17
CA LEU A 80 4.53 -1.98 0.26
C LEU A 80 3.53 -2.84 1.02
N LYS A 81 2.39 -3.13 0.38
CA LYS A 81 1.45 -4.15 0.85
C LYS A 81 1.47 -5.35 -0.08
N ILE A 82 1.78 -6.51 0.49
CA ILE A 82 1.49 -7.83 -0.09
C ILE A 82 0.10 -8.25 0.40
N HIS A 83 -0.77 -8.68 -0.50
CA HIS A 83 -2.13 -9.13 -0.18
C HIS A 83 -2.51 -10.32 -1.04
N GLU A 84 -3.20 -11.30 -0.46
CA GLU A 84 -3.64 -12.52 -1.18
C GLU A 84 -4.56 -12.23 -2.37
N ASP A 85 -5.46 -11.25 -2.26
CA ASP A 85 -6.30 -10.76 -3.37
C ASP A 85 -5.51 -10.28 -4.60
N TRP A 86 -4.22 -9.95 -4.43
CA TRP A 86 -3.30 -9.61 -5.50
C TRP A 86 -2.26 -10.72 -5.78
N GLY A 87 -2.34 -11.85 -5.09
CA GLY A 87 -1.39 -12.97 -5.16
C GLY A 87 -0.22 -12.81 -4.19
N ALA A 88 -0.39 -13.29 -2.95
CA ALA A 88 0.66 -13.35 -1.92
C ALA A 88 1.60 -14.55 -2.13
N THR A 89 2.07 -14.74 -3.37
CA THR A 89 2.88 -15.91 -3.77
C THR A 89 4.33 -15.82 -3.26
N PRO A 90 5.06 -16.94 -3.11
CA PRO A 90 6.45 -16.94 -2.69
C PRO A 90 7.36 -16.02 -3.53
N MET A 91 7.15 -16.01 -4.86
CA MET A 91 7.93 -15.14 -5.76
C MET A 91 7.59 -13.66 -5.60
N ALA A 92 6.32 -13.31 -5.36
CA ALA A 92 5.94 -11.94 -5.06
C ALA A 92 6.55 -11.47 -3.73
N ILE A 93 6.51 -12.32 -2.70
CA ILE A 93 7.11 -12.05 -1.39
C ILE A 93 8.62 -11.82 -1.52
N HIS A 94 9.34 -12.72 -2.20
CA HIS A 94 10.78 -12.60 -2.39
C HIS A 94 11.19 -11.30 -3.08
N ASN A 95 10.54 -10.97 -4.19
CA ASN A 95 10.86 -9.74 -4.93
C ASN A 95 10.52 -8.48 -4.15
N CYS A 96 9.38 -8.48 -3.44
CA CYS A 96 8.96 -7.37 -2.60
C CYS A 96 9.96 -7.10 -1.47
N LEU A 97 10.40 -8.15 -0.74
CA LEU A 97 11.37 -8.03 0.34
C LEU A 97 12.74 -7.56 -0.16
N ASN A 98 13.23 -8.10 -1.28
CA ASN A 98 14.52 -7.65 -1.85
C ASN A 98 14.50 -6.15 -2.22
N VAL A 99 13.39 -5.67 -2.80
CA VAL A 99 13.24 -4.25 -3.13
C VAL A 99 13.08 -3.40 -1.87
N ALA A 100 12.40 -3.92 -0.86
CA ALA A 100 12.23 -3.24 0.42
C ALA A 100 13.58 -3.06 1.15
N ASP A 101 14.42 -4.10 1.18
CA ASP A 101 15.79 -4.01 1.72
C ASP A 101 16.66 -3.04 0.91
N GLU A 102 16.54 -3.06 -0.43
CA GLU A 102 17.30 -2.16 -1.32
C GLU A 102 16.94 -0.68 -1.09
N MET A 103 15.67 -0.39 -0.86
CA MET A 103 15.14 0.98 -0.81
C MET A 103 14.81 1.46 0.60
N ASP A 104 15.10 0.65 1.62
CA ASP A 104 14.87 0.92 3.05
C ASP A 104 13.42 1.32 3.37
N VAL A 105 12.46 0.49 2.93
CA VAL A 105 11.03 0.70 3.20
C VAL A 105 10.40 -0.53 3.86
N GLN A 106 9.31 -0.32 4.60
CA GLN A 106 8.61 -1.41 5.30
C GLN A 106 7.73 -2.23 4.34
N VAL A 107 7.55 -3.52 4.64
CA VAL A 107 6.57 -4.39 3.99
C VAL A 107 5.52 -4.84 4.99
N ALA A 108 4.25 -4.57 4.66
CA ALA A 108 3.11 -5.18 5.33
C ALA A 108 2.62 -6.38 4.51
N ILE A 109 2.23 -7.46 5.18
CA ILE A 109 1.73 -8.67 4.52
C ILE A 109 0.37 -9.08 5.07
N HIS A 110 -0.54 -9.38 4.15
CA HIS A 110 -1.71 -10.23 4.35
C HIS A 110 -1.44 -11.48 3.52
N SER A 111 -1.11 -12.58 4.20
CA SER A 111 -0.61 -13.82 3.59
C SER A 111 -1.70 -14.57 2.82
N ASP A 112 -1.28 -15.60 2.10
CA ASP A 112 -2.15 -16.53 1.41
C ASP A 112 -2.95 -17.37 2.43
N THR A 113 -4.20 -17.02 2.64
CA THR A 113 -5.09 -17.73 3.58
C THR A 113 -5.40 -19.14 3.07
N LEU A 114 -5.40 -19.34 1.76
CA LEU A 114 -5.77 -20.59 1.11
C LEU A 114 -4.64 -21.62 1.14
N ASN A 115 -3.43 -21.21 1.46
CA ASN A 115 -2.22 -22.01 1.34
C ASN A 115 -1.98 -22.49 -0.10
N GLU A 116 -2.38 -21.70 -1.10
CA GLU A 116 -2.18 -22.02 -2.52
C GLU A 116 -0.68 -22.07 -2.88
N GLY A 117 0.10 -21.15 -2.32
CA GLY A 117 1.54 -21.03 -2.51
C GLY A 117 2.39 -21.76 -1.46
N GLY A 118 1.80 -22.28 -0.39
CA GLY A 118 2.47 -22.96 0.74
C GLY A 118 1.79 -22.74 2.09
N PHE A 119 2.18 -23.52 3.12
CA PHE A 119 1.77 -23.36 4.53
C PHE A 119 2.73 -22.48 5.32
#